data_AF-A0A518D0W7-F1
#
_entry.id   AF-A0A518D0W7-F1
#
_cell.length_a   1.000
_cell.length_b   1.000
_cell.length_c   1.000
_cell.angle_alpha   90.00
_cell.angle_beta   90.00
_cell.angle_gamma   90.00
#
_symmetry.space_group_name_H-M   'P 1'
#
loop_
_entity.id
_entity.type
_entity.pdbx_description
1 polymer ?
#
loop_
_entity_poly.entity_id
_entity_poly.type
_entity_poly.pdbx_seq_one_letter_code
_entity_poly.pdbx_strand_id
1 'polypeptide(L)'
;MPSAIAFALVLIGASTVARAAAPESAATESAAAGSLVEASGDASVEIDAHTRSAERERFELRLAVWNAEQPRRRTRAAETLRSALAVRGATLEQLIAAAERAEDTLLDGTAARLVETTATQARWRALSDRDAATAWLAKRLDGLASDLAFQPYLEADLPEGFPQPTLPHDVELKRYPRYRMATAPMGSGRQDGAFWKLFQHIQSNEIPMTAPVETTYEADGERMRATTMAFLYEGPEQGRAGEAGAVDVVDVGEQWVVSMGLRGYDSRERIDAAHAALLEYVAVHGGLEVVGEMRTMGYNSPMVMGARRTFEVQVPVRVQLLGDA
;
A
#
# COMPACT_ATOMS: atom_id res chain seq x y z
N MET A 1 -16.12 30.43 -8.83
CA MET A 1 -14.84 30.61 -8.12
C MET A 1 -14.65 29.40 -7.21
N PRO A 2 -13.75 28.46 -7.51
CA PRO A 2 -13.56 27.31 -6.65
C PRO A 2 -12.56 27.66 -5.53
N SER A 3 -13.00 27.45 -4.29
CA SER A 3 -12.23 27.63 -3.07
C SER A 3 -11.21 26.50 -2.95
N ALA A 4 -9.93 26.84 -2.94
CA ALA A 4 -8.83 25.96 -2.58
C ALA A 4 -8.95 25.56 -1.09
N ILE A 5 -8.97 24.26 -0.81
CA ILE A 5 -8.77 23.72 0.54
C ILE A 5 -7.35 23.17 0.54
N ALA A 6 -6.44 23.93 1.14
CA ALA A 6 -5.06 23.54 1.38
C ALA A 6 -5.02 22.53 2.55
N PHE A 7 -4.44 21.35 2.30
CA PHE A 7 -4.05 20.42 3.34
C PHE A 7 -2.73 20.90 3.97
N ALA A 8 -2.77 21.28 5.24
CA ALA A 8 -1.56 21.56 6.01
C ALA A 8 -1.06 20.24 6.63
N LEU A 9 0.09 19.75 6.16
CA LEU A 9 0.89 18.75 6.85
C LEU A 9 1.49 19.38 8.11
N VAL A 10 1.20 18.80 9.28
CA VAL A 10 1.89 19.12 10.54
C VAL A 10 2.98 18.08 10.74
N LEU A 11 4.23 18.51 10.59
CA LEU A 11 5.43 17.77 10.99
C LEU A 11 5.54 17.77 12.52
N ILE A 12 5.61 16.59 13.15
CA ILE A 12 6.11 16.46 14.53
C ILE A 12 7.27 15.47 14.51
N GLY A 13 8.46 16.01 14.77
CA GLY A 13 9.69 15.25 14.94
C GLY A 13 9.69 14.46 16.25
N ALA A 14 10.12 13.21 16.18
CA ALA A 14 10.40 12.39 17.34
C ALA A 14 11.60 12.97 18.10
N SER A 15 11.36 13.51 19.30
CA SER A 15 12.42 13.87 20.25
C SER A 15 12.70 12.69 21.17
N THR A 16 13.87 12.07 20.99
CA THR A 16 14.40 11.04 21.89
C THR A 16 14.85 11.69 23.20
N VAL A 17 14.25 11.26 24.31
CA VAL A 17 14.64 11.67 25.66
C VAL A 17 15.96 10.99 26.02
N ALA A 18 17.06 11.75 26.00
CA ALA A 18 18.34 11.33 26.57
C ALA A 18 18.36 11.58 28.09
N ARG A 19 18.72 10.54 28.83
CA ARG A 19 18.79 10.46 30.30
C ARG A 19 20.00 11.23 30.83
N ALA A 20 19.79 11.99 31.88
CA ALA A 20 20.77 12.85 32.55
C ALA A 20 21.93 12.10 33.23
N ALA A 21 23.12 12.68 33.13
CA ALA A 21 24.20 12.57 34.10
C ALA A 21 24.89 13.94 34.23
N ALA A 22 25.15 14.37 35.45
CA ALA A 22 25.80 15.64 35.83
C ALA A 22 26.99 15.33 36.78
N PRO A 23 27.80 16.32 37.23
CA PRO A 23 28.94 16.88 36.51
C PRO A 23 30.25 16.91 37.36
N GLU A 24 31.23 17.73 36.93
CA GLU A 24 32.52 18.12 37.58
C GLU A 24 33.77 17.30 37.23
N SER A 25 34.98 17.85 36.98
CA SER A 25 35.46 19.24 36.81
C SER A 25 36.86 19.25 36.16
N ALA A 26 37.12 20.32 35.39
CA ALA A 26 38.33 21.16 35.27
C ALA A 26 39.77 20.63 35.02
N ALA A 27 40.42 21.37 34.08
CA ALA A 27 41.82 21.84 34.03
C ALA A 27 42.88 21.15 33.12
N THR A 28 43.11 21.82 31.97
CA THR A 28 44.39 22.35 31.40
C THR A 28 45.68 21.50 31.33
N GLU A 29 46.20 21.30 30.10
CA GLU A 29 47.57 21.59 29.59
C GLU A 29 47.81 20.84 28.25
N SER A 30 48.00 21.51 27.11
CA SER A 30 49.28 21.99 26.52
C SER A 30 50.11 20.91 25.76
N ALA A 31 50.08 21.05 24.43
CA ALA A 31 51.11 20.78 23.42
C ALA A 31 51.94 19.47 23.43
N ALA A 32 51.77 18.66 22.37
CA ALA A 32 52.88 18.14 21.56
C ALA A 32 52.37 17.61 20.21
N ALA A 33 53.01 18.07 19.14
CA ALA A 33 52.81 17.60 17.78
C ALA A 33 53.31 16.16 17.61
N GLY A 34 52.53 15.33 16.93
CA GLY A 34 52.89 13.97 16.54
C GLY A 34 52.05 13.56 15.33
N SER A 35 52.64 13.69 14.15
CA SER A 35 52.12 13.18 12.88
C SER A 35 51.85 11.67 12.99
N LEU A 36 50.62 11.26 12.71
CA LEU A 36 50.29 9.93 12.22
C LEU A 36 49.15 10.08 11.21
N VAL A 37 49.51 9.80 9.97
CA VAL A 37 48.61 9.62 8.83
C VAL A 37 47.70 8.44 9.18
N GLU A 38 46.42 8.70 9.41
CA GLU A 38 45.40 7.65 9.41
C GLU A 38 44.50 7.83 8.20
N ALA A 39 44.56 6.79 7.36
CA ALA A 39 43.81 6.64 6.14
C ALA A 39 42.30 6.78 6.43
N SER A 40 41.66 7.74 5.76
CA SER A 40 40.24 7.70 5.48
C SER A 40 40.00 6.54 4.49
N GLY A 41 40.00 5.32 5.02
CA GLY A 41 39.49 4.14 4.33
C GLY A 41 37.98 4.18 4.41
N ASP A 42 37.37 4.47 3.26
CA ASP A 42 35.97 4.21 2.96
C ASP A 42 35.70 2.72 3.23
N ALA A 43 35.26 2.39 4.45
CA ALA A 43 34.88 1.05 4.82
C ALA A 43 33.44 0.82 4.34
N SER A 44 33.29 0.63 3.03
CA SER A 44 32.18 -0.12 2.48
C SER A 44 32.25 -1.49 3.14
N VAL A 45 31.40 -1.73 4.14
CA VAL A 45 31.28 -3.03 4.78
C VAL A 45 30.75 -3.97 3.71
N GLU A 46 31.63 -4.77 3.13
CA GLU A 46 31.27 -5.79 2.14
C GLU A 46 30.44 -6.86 2.87
N ILE A 47 29.11 -6.72 2.80
CA ILE A 47 28.19 -7.68 3.40
C ILE A 47 28.22 -8.95 2.55
N ASP A 48 28.72 -10.03 3.14
CA ASP A 48 28.86 -11.31 2.45
C ASP A 48 27.51 -11.86 1.95
N ALA A 49 27.55 -12.72 0.93
CA ALA A 49 26.35 -13.26 0.29
C ALA A 49 25.45 -14.09 1.24
N HIS A 50 26.00 -14.71 2.28
CA HIS A 50 25.20 -15.44 3.27
C HIS A 50 24.41 -14.48 4.15
N THR A 51 25.04 -13.37 4.57
CA THR A 51 24.37 -12.33 5.36
C THR A 51 23.21 -11.71 4.56
N ARG A 52 23.41 -11.41 3.27
CA ARG A 52 22.33 -10.94 2.37
C ARG A 52 21.21 -11.96 2.19
N SER A 53 21.54 -13.25 2.04
CA SER A 53 20.54 -14.32 1.95
C SER A 53 19.72 -14.44 3.23
N ALA A 54 20.36 -14.35 4.40
CA ALA A 54 19.69 -14.44 5.69
C ALA A 54 18.79 -13.23 5.98
N GLU A 55 19.20 -12.03 5.59
CA GLU A 55 18.36 -10.82 5.72
C GLU A 55 17.12 -10.89 4.82
N ARG A 56 17.29 -11.37 3.59
CA ARG A 56 16.18 -11.63 2.68
C ARG A 56 15.19 -12.64 3.27
N GLU A 57 15.68 -13.75 3.80
CA GLU A 57 14.83 -14.77 4.43
C GLU A 57 14.09 -14.20 5.66
N ARG A 58 14.76 -13.42 6.51
CA ARG A 58 14.11 -12.71 7.63
C ARG A 58 13.06 -11.71 7.16
N PHE A 59 13.30 -11.03 6.04
CA PHE A 59 12.34 -10.11 5.44
C PHE A 59 11.10 -10.87 4.93
N GLU A 60 11.30 -11.94 4.18
CA GLU A 60 10.21 -12.79 3.66
C GLU A 60 9.41 -13.43 4.80
N LEU A 61 10.05 -13.86 5.88
CA LEU A 61 9.38 -14.36 7.09
C LEU A 61 8.53 -13.29 7.78
N ARG A 62 9.04 -12.05 7.92
CA ARG A 62 8.25 -10.93 8.48
C ARG A 62 7.02 -10.63 7.63
N LEU A 63 7.17 -10.64 6.31
CA LEU A 63 6.06 -10.45 5.38
C LEU A 63 5.04 -11.58 5.49
N ALA A 64 5.48 -12.84 5.62
CA ALA A 64 4.60 -13.98 5.80
C ALA A 64 3.80 -13.91 7.12
N VAL A 65 4.45 -13.52 8.22
CA VAL A 65 3.79 -13.31 9.52
C VAL A 65 2.77 -12.19 9.44
N TRP A 66 3.12 -11.06 8.81
CA TRP A 66 2.19 -9.97 8.56
C TRP A 66 0.95 -10.45 7.82
N ASN A 67 1.12 -11.14 6.68
CA ASN A 67 0.02 -11.63 5.87
C ASN A 67 -0.89 -12.63 6.61
N ALA A 68 -0.33 -13.43 7.51
CA ALA A 68 -1.09 -14.43 8.28
C ALA A 68 -1.89 -13.82 9.44
N GLU A 69 -1.33 -12.82 10.14
CA GLU A 69 -1.93 -12.26 11.35
C GLU A 69 -2.90 -11.10 11.07
N GLN A 70 -2.65 -10.32 10.00
CA GLN A 70 -3.40 -9.10 9.73
C GLN A 70 -4.92 -9.30 9.60
N PRO A 71 -5.44 -10.28 8.84
CA PRO A 71 -6.89 -10.48 8.70
C PRO A 71 -7.58 -10.71 10.05
N ARG A 72 -6.94 -11.45 10.96
CA ARG A 72 -7.48 -11.76 12.30
C ARG A 72 -7.50 -10.53 13.19
N ARG A 73 -6.39 -9.76 13.20
CA ARG A 73 -6.27 -8.53 13.98
C ARG A 73 -7.27 -7.47 13.51
N ARG A 74 -7.41 -7.29 12.20
CA ARG A 74 -8.41 -6.39 11.62
C ARG A 74 -9.84 -6.76 11.99
N THR A 75 -10.17 -8.05 11.97
CA THR A 75 -11.50 -8.52 12.40
C THR A 75 -11.79 -8.15 13.85
N ARG A 76 -10.83 -8.35 14.76
CA ARG A 76 -10.96 -7.97 16.17
C ARG A 76 -11.06 -6.45 16.38
N ALA A 77 -10.27 -5.67 15.64
CA ALA A 77 -10.35 -4.21 15.65
C ALA A 77 -11.75 -3.73 15.17
N ALA A 78 -12.28 -4.31 14.09
CA ALA A 78 -13.61 -4.02 13.60
C ALA A 78 -14.71 -4.36 14.63
N GLU A 79 -14.60 -5.50 15.31
CA GLU A 79 -15.52 -5.90 16.39
C GLU A 79 -15.48 -4.88 17.53
N THR A 80 -14.30 -4.44 17.95
CA THR A 80 -14.12 -3.42 18.99
C THR A 80 -14.86 -2.12 18.65
N LEU A 81 -14.73 -1.64 17.41
CA LEU A 81 -15.45 -0.46 16.93
C LEU A 81 -16.96 -0.68 16.90
N ARG A 82 -17.42 -1.81 16.36
CA ARG A 82 -18.86 -2.14 16.28
C ARG A 82 -19.51 -2.24 17.66
N SER A 83 -18.83 -2.85 18.62
CA SER A 83 -19.34 -2.96 20.00
C SER A 83 -19.57 -1.59 20.63
N ALA A 84 -18.66 -0.63 20.40
CA ALA A 84 -18.85 0.74 20.90
C ALA A 84 -20.00 1.47 20.19
N LEU A 85 -20.12 1.31 18.87
CA LEU A 85 -21.20 1.92 18.07
C LEU A 85 -22.59 1.37 18.40
N ALA A 86 -22.67 0.12 18.89
CA ALA A 86 -23.92 -0.50 19.31
C ALA A 86 -24.47 0.06 20.64
N VAL A 87 -23.64 0.76 21.43
CA VAL A 87 -24.08 1.39 22.69
C VAL A 87 -24.98 2.58 22.37
N ARG A 88 -26.25 2.52 22.81
CA ARG A 88 -27.20 3.62 22.63
C ARG A 88 -26.70 4.86 23.36
N GLY A 89 -26.54 5.96 22.64
CA GLY A 89 -26.05 7.22 23.21
C GLY A 89 -24.57 7.18 23.58
N ALA A 90 -23.75 6.38 22.88
CA ALA A 90 -22.30 6.35 23.04
C ALA A 90 -21.72 7.78 23.02
N THR A 91 -20.94 8.12 24.04
CA THR A 91 -20.31 9.43 24.14
C THR A 91 -19.09 9.54 23.23
N LEU A 92 -18.64 10.76 22.95
CA LEU A 92 -17.40 11.02 22.22
C LEU A 92 -16.22 10.25 22.82
N GLU A 93 -16.05 10.28 24.14
CA GLU A 93 -14.98 9.60 24.87
C GLU A 93 -15.03 8.08 24.68
N GLN A 94 -16.23 7.50 24.72
CA GLN A 94 -16.39 6.06 24.53
C GLN A 94 -15.99 5.63 23.12
N LEU A 95 -16.34 6.43 22.11
CA LEU A 95 -15.97 6.19 20.72
C LEU A 95 -14.47 6.39 20.49
N ILE A 96 -13.86 7.43 21.06
CA ILE A 96 -12.40 7.65 20.99
C ILE A 96 -11.66 6.49 21.65
N ALA A 97 -12.05 6.09 22.86
CA ALA A 97 -11.42 4.98 23.56
C ALA A 97 -11.56 3.64 22.80
N ALA A 98 -12.65 3.46 22.05
CA ALA A 98 -12.80 2.30 21.18
C ALA A 98 -11.89 2.36 19.96
N ALA A 99 -11.69 3.54 19.38
CA ALA A 99 -10.73 3.75 18.31
C ALA A 99 -9.30 3.42 18.76
N GLU A 100 -8.87 3.92 19.93
CA GLU A 100 -7.54 3.63 20.50
C GLU A 100 -7.34 2.11 20.73
N ARG A 101 -8.31 1.41 21.32
CA ARG A 101 -8.21 -0.05 21.48
C ARG A 101 -8.18 -0.81 20.15
N ALA A 102 -8.90 -0.32 19.14
CA ALA A 102 -8.88 -0.91 17.81
C ALA A 102 -7.52 -0.69 17.13
N GLU A 103 -6.95 0.50 17.27
CA GLU A 103 -5.59 0.83 16.83
C GLU A 103 -4.54 -0.08 17.48
N ASP A 104 -4.56 -0.23 18.82
CA ASP A 104 -3.65 -1.11 19.57
C ASP A 104 -3.70 -2.59 19.12
N THR A 105 -4.81 -2.99 18.50
CA THR A 105 -5.00 -4.37 18.00
C THR A 105 -4.36 -4.57 16.63
N LEU A 106 -4.35 -3.53 15.80
CA LEU A 106 -3.80 -3.55 14.45
C LEU A 106 -2.28 -3.63 14.50
N LEU A 107 -1.65 -4.16 13.44
CA LEU A 107 -0.20 -4.00 13.28
C LEU A 107 0.09 -2.58 12.78
N ASP A 108 1.27 -2.07 13.14
CA ASP A 108 1.75 -0.76 12.71
C ASP A 108 1.64 -0.60 11.19
N GLY A 109 0.81 0.33 10.74
CA GLY A 109 0.48 0.45 9.33
C GLY A 109 -0.49 1.59 9.04
N THR A 110 -0.90 1.67 7.78
CA THR A 110 -1.77 2.76 7.30
C THR A 110 -3.19 2.65 7.90
N ALA A 111 -3.72 1.44 8.10
CA ALA A 111 -5.02 1.26 8.76
C ALA A 111 -5.01 1.72 10.23
N ALA A 112 -3.97 1.39 11.00
CA ALA A 112 -3.82 1.85 12.39
C ALA A 112 -3.75 3.38 12.46
N ARG A 113 -2.87 3.99 11.65
CA ARG A 113 -2.75 5.46 11.52
C ARG A 113 -4.06 6.15 11.10
N LEU A 114 -4.87 5.49 10.28
CA LEU A 114 -6.17 6.03 9.87
C LEU A 114 -7.18 6.05 11.03
N VAL A 115 -7.17 5.02 11.89
CA VAL A 115 -7.98 4.97 13.11
C VAL A 115 -7.54 6.06 14.09
N GLU A 116 -6.23 6.16 14.36
CA GLU A 116 -5.62 7.18 15.20
C GLU A 116 -5.99 8.60 14.73
N THR A 117 -5.74 8.88 13.43
CA THR A 117 -6.01 10.17 12.81
C THR A 117 -7.49 10.53 12.90
N THR A 118 -8.39 9.55 12.73
CA THR A 118 -9.83 9.74 12.85
C THR A 118 -10.23 10.14 14.28
N ALA A 119 -9.67 9.49 15.30
CA ALA A 119 -9.90 9.84 16.70
C ALA A 119 -9.37 11.25 17.03
N THR A 120 -8.14 11.56 16.60
CA THR A 120 -7.54 12.89 16.76
C THR A 120 -8.37 13.98 16.09
N GLN A 121 -8.83 13.75 14.87
CA GLN A 121 -9.72 14.64 14.14
C GLN A 121 -11.06 14.89 14.84
N ALA A 122 -11.60 13.90 15.56
CA ALA A 122 -12.80 14.08 16.36
C ALA A 122 -12.55 14.98 17.57
N ARG A 123 -11.39 14.84 18.25
CA ARG A 123 -10.98 15.71 19.36
C ARG A 123 -10.96 17.18 18.92
N TRP A 124 -10.33 17.46 17.78
CA TRP A 124 -10.27 18.82 17.23
C TRP A 124 -11.65 19.39 16.91
N ARG A 125 -12.53 18.59 16.28
CA ARG A 125 -13.90 19.02 15.97
C ARG A 125 -14.73 19.31 17.22
N ALA A 126 -14.51 18.54 18.28
CA ALA A 126 -15.24 18.67 19.54
C ALA A 126 -14.92 19.96 20.30
N LEU A 127 -13.83 20.66 19.95
CA LEU A 127 -13.55 22.00 20.47
C LEU A 127 -14.59 23.03 20.01
N SER A 128 -15.21 22.81 18.85
CA SER A 128 -16.21 23.71 18.29
C SER A 128 -17.64 23.21 18.54
N ASP A 129 -17.90 21.93 18.25
CA ASP A 129 -19.21 21.31 18.42
C ASP A 129 -19.05 19.83 18.76
N ARG A 130 -19.39 19.49 20.01
CA ARG A 130 -19.20 18.15 20.57
C ARG A 130 -20.19 17.14 20.01
N ASP A 131 -21.44 17.53 19.81
CA ASP A 131 -22.48 16.63 19.33
C ASP A 131 -22.25 16.31 17.85
N ALA A 132 -21.91 17.32 17.05
CA ALA A 132 -21.52 17.14 15.65
C ALA A 132 -20.25 16.29 15.52
N ALA A 133 -19.24 16.50 16.38
CA ALA A 133 -18.02 15.68 16.40
C ALA A 133 -18.32 14.22 16.73
N THR A 134 -19.22 13.97 17.69
CA THR A 134 -19.64 12.61 18.08
C THR A 134 -20.34 11.91 16.93
N ALA A 135 -21.31 12.56 16.28
CA ALA A 135 -22.02 12.00 15.13
C ALA A 135 -21.08 11.74 13.94
N TRP A 136 -20.14 12.66 13.69
CA TRP A 136 -19.12 12.49 12.65
C TRP A 136 -18.21 11.30 12.95
N LEU A 137 -17.71 11.18 14.18
CA LEU A 137 -16.83 10.08 14.59
C LEU A 137 -17.55 8.74 14.48
N ALA A 138 -18.79 8.65 14.97
CA ALA A 138 -19.59 7.43 14.88
C ALA A 138 -19.72 6.95 13.42
N LYS A 139 -20.05 7.85 12.50
CA LYS A 139 -20.15 7.54 11.07
C LYS A 139 -18.82 7.09 10.47
N ARG A 140 -17.70 7.71 10.88
CA ARG A 140 -16.36 7.35 10.39
C ARG A 140 -15.92 5.99 10.92
N LEU A 141 -16.11 5.72 12.21
CA LEU A 141 -15.78 4.44 12.81
C LEU A 141 -16.63 3.29 12.24
N ASP A 142 -17.89 3.54 11.91
CA ASP A 142 -18.74 2.54 11.24
C ASP A 142 -18.17 2.15 9.86
N GLY A 143 -17.79 3.14 9.06
CA GLY A 143 -17.11 2.92 7.78
C GLY A 143 -15.80 2.16 7.94
N LEU A 144 -14.95 2.57 8.88
CA LEU A 144 -13.69 1.88 9.16
C LEU A 144 -13.91 0.45 9.65
N ALA A 145 -14.87 0.20 10.52
CA ALA A 145 -15.21 -1.15 10.96
C ALA A 145 -15.76 -2.02 9.82
N SER A 146 -16.42 -1.42 8.83
CA SER A 146 -16.83 -2.12 7.62
C SER A 146 -15.63 -2.53 6.77
N ASP A 147 -14.64 -1.64 6.61
CA ASP A 147 -13.45 -1.87 5.78
C ASP A 147 -12.42 -2.78 6.47
N LEU A 148 -12.29 -2.69 7.80
CA LEU A 148 -11.42 -3.58 8.58
C LEU A 148 -11.90 -5.03 8.54
N ALA A 149 -13.21 -5.26 8.59
CA ALA A 149 -13.80 -6.60 8.47
C ALA A 149 -14.00 -7.05 7.02
N PHE A 150 -13.64 -6.24 6.03
CA PHE A 150 -13.87 -6.55 4.63
C PHE A 150 -13.05 -7.77 4.20
N GLN A 151 -13.69 -8.66 3.45
CA GLN A 151 -13.05 -9.80 2.81
C GLN A 151 -13.21 -9.63 1.30
N PRO A 152 -12.10 -9.58 0.53
CA PRO A 152 -12.16 -9.50 -0.92
C PRO A 152 -13.00 -10.64 -1.52
N TYR A 153 -13.89 -10.27 -2.44
CA TYR A 153 -14.63 -11.24 -3.26
C TYR A 153 -13.90 -11.40 -4.59
N LEU A 154 -13.39 -12.59 -4.88
CA LEU A 154 -12.73 -12.90 -6.14
C LEU A 154 -13.71 -13.63 -7.07
N GLU A 155 -13.91 -13.09 -8.27
CA GLU A 155 -14.79 -13.70 -9.29
C GLU A 155 -14.06 -14.71 -10.18
N ALA A 156 -12.73 -14.68 -10.18
CA ALA A 156 -11.87 -15.57 -10.94
C ALA A 156 -10.63 -15.93 -10.12
N ASP A 157 -9.96 -17.01 -10.50
CA ASP A 157 -8.74 -17.47 -9.86
C ASP A 157 -7.59 -16.48 -10.10
N LEU A 158 -6.65 -16.44 -9.15
CA LEU A 158 -5.40 -15.72 -9.31
C LEU A 158 -4.43 -16.53 -10.17
N PRO A 159 -3.52 -15.89 -10.91
CA PRO A 159 -2.39 -16.59 -11.50
C PRO A 159 -1.58 -17.38 -10.48
N GLU A 160 -0.88 -18.41 -10.94
CA GLU A 160 -0.05 -19.27 -10.11
C GLU A 160 0.98 -18.45 -9.32
N GLY A 161 0.98 -18.63 -7.99
CA GLY A 161 1.93 -17.96 -7.09
C GLY A 161 1.66 -16.48 -6.86
N PHE A 162 0.57 -15.90 -7.40
CA PHE A 162 0.24 -14.51 -7.14
C PHE A 162 -0.15 -14.27 -5.67
N PRO A 163 0.25 -13.13 -5.09
CA PRO A 163 -0.17 -12.74 -3.75
C PRO A 163 -1.67 -12.43 -3.72
N GLN A 164 -2.28 -12.65 -2.55
CA GLN A 164 -3.66 -12.24 -2.30
C GLN A 164 -3.84 -10.71 -2.41
N PRO A 165 -5.06 -10.20 -2.68
CA PRO A 165 -5.32 -8.76 -2.69
C PRO A 165 -4.99 -8.12 -1.34
N THR A 166 -4.39 -6.93 -1.36
CA THR A 166 -4.16 -6.10 -0.19
C THR A 166 -5.49 -5.65 0.38
N LEU A 167 -5.61 -5.71 1.69
CA LEU A 167 -6.85 -5.33 2.37
C LEU A 167 -7.05 -3.81 2.35
N PRO A 168 -8.30 -3.31 2.43
CA PRO A 168 -8.57 -1.89 2.37
C PRO A 168 -7.77 -1.07 3.40
N HIS A 169 -7.17 0.01 2.94
CA HIS A 169 -6.32 0.94 3.72
C HIS A 169 -4.98 0.38 4.16
N ASP A 170 -4.62 -0.85 3.80
CA ASP A 170 -3.27 -1.37 4.04
C ASP A 170 -2.34 -1.04 2.88
N VAL A 171 -1.07 -0.88 3.21
CA VAL A 171 0.04 -0.80 2.26
C VAL A 171 0.95 -1.99 2.51
N GLU A 172 1.22 -2.77 1.46
CA GLU A 172 1.97 -4.01 1.54
C GLU A 172 3.08 -4.04 0.49
N LEU A 173 4.26 -4.53 0.87
CA LEU A 173 5.29 -4.91 -0.10
C LEU A 173 5.05 -6.36 -0.53
N LYS A 174 4.92 -6.60 -1.84
CA LYS A 174 4.61 -7.91 -2.42
C LYS A 174 5.67 -8.34 -3.41
N ARG A 175 5.93 -9.65 -3.45
CA ARG A 175 6.73 -10.29 -4.49
C ARG A 175 5.81 -10.97 -5.48
N TYR A 176 5.98 -10.65 -6.75
CA TYR A 176 5.28 -11.27 -7.86
C TYR A 176 6.20 -12.32 -8.51
N PRO A 177 5.68 -13.51 -8.82
CA PRO A 177 6.44 -14.50 -9.60
C PRO A 177 6.62 -13.99 -11.04
N ARG A 178 7.36 -14.75 -11.87
CA ARG A 178 7.30 -14.55 -13.32
C ARG A 178 5.90 -14.88 -13.81
N TYR A 179 5.33 -14.06 -14.68
CA TYR A 179 4.00 -14.29 -15.24
C TYR A 179 3.88 -13.83 -16.69
N ARG A 180 2.77 -14.20 -17.33
CA ARG A 180 2.44 -13.78 -18.68
C ARG A 180 1.14 -12.98 -18.67
N MET A 181 1.07 -11.97 -19.53
CA MET A 181 -0.15 -11.20 -19.74
C MET A 181 -0.34 -10.83 -21.20
N ALA A 182 -1.60 -10.74 -21.64
CA ALA A 182 -1.96 -10.09 -22.88
C ALA A 182 -2.30 -8.63 -22.58
N THR A 183 -1.77 -7.70 -23.38
CA THR A 183 -1.93 -6.26 -23.20
C THR A 183 -2.65 -5.63 -24.40
N ALA A 184 -3.43 -4.59 -24.15
CA ALA A 184 -4.09 -3.82 -25.19
C ALA A 184 -4.07 -2.32 -24.86
N PRO A 185 -3.76 -1.45 -25.83
CA PRO A 185 -3.71 -0.02 -25.61
C PRO A 185 -5.11 0.54 -25.31
N MET A 186 -5.18 1.42 -24.32
CA MET A 186 -6.35 2.22 -23.99
C MET A 186 -6.36 3.49 -24.84
N GLY A 187 -7.27 3.54 -25.82
CA GLY A 187 -7.52 4.75 -26.61
C GLY A 187 -8.12 5.89 -25.77
N SER A 188 -8.22 7.09 -26.35
CA SER A 188 -8.63 8.33 -25.68
C SER A 188 -10.09 8.41 -25.17
N GLY A 189 -10.82 7.29 -24.99
CA GLY A 189 -12.22 7.42 -24.61
C GLY A 189 -13.03 6.23 -24.11
N ARG A 190 -12.57 4.97 -24.11
CA ARG A 190 -13.35 3.85 -23.53
C ARG A 190 -12.49 2.69 -23.03
N GLN A 191 -12.63 2.36 -21.75
CA GLN A 191 -12.12 1.13 -21.13
C GLN A 191 -12.64 -0.13 -21.85
N ASP A 192 -13.89 -0.07 -22.33
CA ASP A 192 -14.58 -1.16 -23.01
C ASP A 192 -13.82 -1.70 -24.24
N GLY A 193 -13.13 -0.83 -24.99
CA GLY A 193 -12.47 -1.22 -26.23
C GLY A 193 -11.26 -2.13 -26.01
N ALA A 194 -10.42 -1.81 -25.03
CA ALA A 194 -9.27 -2.64 -24.66
C ALA A 194 -9.74 -3.96 -24.04
N PHE A 195 -10.75 -3.90 -23.16
CA PHE A 195 -11.36 -5.09 -22.56
C PHE A 195 -11.88 -6.07 -23.62
N TRP A 196 -12.64 -5.60 -24.62
CA TRP A 196 -13.19 -6.48 -25.66
C TRP A 196 -12.11 -7.13 -26.53
N LYS A 197 -11.03 -6.41 -26.84
CA LYS A 197 -9.88 -6.99 -27.58
C LYS A 197 -9.24 -8.14 -26.78
N LEU A 198 -8.99 -7.91 -25.50
CA LEU A 198 -8.42 -8.92 -24.60
C LEU A 198 -9.37 -10.11 -24.42
N PHE A 199 -10.65 -9.84 -24.23
CA PHE A 199 -11.68 -10.88 -24.08
C PHE A 199 -11.80 -11.77 -25.32
N GLN A 200 -11.81 -11.18 -26.52
CA GLN A 200 -11.82 -11.92 -27.78
C GLN A 200 -10.56 -12.77 -27.96
N HIS A 201 -9.39 -12.23 -27.56
CA HIS A 201 -8.12 -12.95 -27.61
C HIS A 201 -8.13 -14.20 -26.73
N ILE A 202 -8.49 -14.07 -25.45
CA ILE A 202 -8.50 -15.24 -24.55
C ILE A 202 -9.54 -16.28 -24.97
N GLN A 203 -10.70 -15.86 -25.49
CA GLN A 203 -11.71 -16.78 -26.00
C GLN A 203 -11.21 -17.54 -27.24
N SER A 204 -10.58 -16.85 -28.19
CA SER A 204 -10.12 -17.47 -29.43
C SER A 204 -8.95 -18.44 -29.24
N ASN A 205 -8.23 -18.30 -28.13
CA ASN A 205 -7.07 -19.12 -27.78
C ASN A 205 -7.34 -20.07 -26.59
N GLU A 206 -8.60 -20.18 -26.14
CA GLU A 206 -9.01 -21.06 -25.04
C GLU A 206 -8.23 -20.82 -23.73
N ILE A 207 -7.93 -19.56 -23.44
CA ILE A 207 -7.21 -19.13 -22.23
C ILE A 207 -8.23 -18.83 -21.13
N PRO A 208 -8.16 -19.48 -19.95
CA PRO A 208 -9.05 -19.16 -18.83
C PRO A 208 -8.88 -17.71 -18.37
N MET A 209 -9.99 -17.10 -17.97
CA MET A 209 -9.98 -15.77 -17.36
C MET A 209 -9.39 -15.88 -15.95
N THR A 210 -8.50 -14.96 -15.60
CA THR A 210 -7.99 -14.77 -14.24
C THR A 210 -8.39 -13.41 -13.68
N ALA A 211 -8.21 -13.22 -12.39
CA ALA A 211 -8.16 -11.91 -11.75
C ALA A 211 -6.76 -11.69 -11.15
N PRO A 212 -6.26 -10.45 -11.07
CA PRO A 212 -6.91 -9.20 -11.45
C PRO A 212 -6.74 -8.83 -12.93
N VAL A 213 -7.56 -7.88 -13.40
CA VAL A 213 -7.30 -7.10 -14.61
C VAL A 213 -6.37 -5.95 -14.25
N GLU A 214 -5.26 -5.82 -14.97
CA GLU A 214 -4.30 -4.74 -14.77
C GLU A 214 -4.66 -3.54 -15.66
N THR A 215 -4.48 -2.33 -15.13
CA THR A 215 -4.48 -1.10 -15.94
C THR A 215 -3.28 -0.26 -15.57
N THR A 216 -2.43 0.03 -16.56
CA THR A 216 -1.21 0.83 -16.41
C THR A 216 -1.53 2.30 -16.64
N TYR A 217 -0.87 3.17 -15.88
CA TYR A 217 -1.04 4.62 -15.94
C TYR A 217 0.29 5.32 -16.14
N GLU A 218 0.28 6.31 -17.02
CA GLU A 218 1.42 7.20 -17.28
C GLU A 218 1.10 8.63 -16.81
N ALA A 219 2.15 9.39 -16.49
CA ALA A 219 2.03 10.80 -16.19
C ALA A 219 1.65 11.60 -17.45
N ASP A 220 0.63 12.45 -17.31
CA ASP A 220 0.12 13.36 -18.32
C ASP A 220 -0.04 14.75 -17.66
N GLY A 221 1.08 15.49 -17.58
CA GLY A 221 1.17 16.72 -16.78
C GLY A 221 1.01 16.42 -15.28
N GLU A 222 0.07 17.10 -14.61
CA GLU A 222 -0.25 16.89 -13.18
C GLU A 222 -1.16 15.67 -12.94
N ARG A 223 -1.43 14.87 -13.96
CA ARG A 223 -2.55 13.91 -13.96
C ARG A 223 -2.09 12.53 -14.42
N MET A 224 -2.67 11.45 -13.88
CA MET A 224 -2.40 10.08 -14.33
C MET A 224 -3.39 9.63 -15.43
N ARG A 225 -2.90 9.18 -16.58
CA ARG A 225 -3.74 8.71 -17.68
C ARG A 225 -3.58 7.20 -17.85
N ALA A 226 -4.69 6.47 -17.88
CA ALA A 226 -4.67 5.05 -18.21
C ALA A 226 -4.21 4.85 -19.66
N THR A 227 -3.21 4.02 -19.88
CA THR A 227 -2.57 3.83 -21.19
C THR A 227 -2.69 2.40 -21.71
N THR A 228 -2.67 1.40 -20.84
CA THR A 228 -2.72 -0.01 -21.22
C THR A 228 -3.61 -0.79 -20.26
N MET A 229 -4.35 -1.76 -20.79
CA MET A 229 -5.05 -2.77 -20.00
C MET A 229 -4.41 -4.13 -20.25
N ALA A 230 -4.37 -4.99 -19.24
CA ALA A 230 -3.87 -6.36 -19.41
C ALA A 230 -4.74 -7.41 -18.72
N PHE A 231 -4.87 -8.56 -19.36
CA PHE A 231 -5.38 -9.80 -18.76
C PHE A 231 -4.20 -10.72 -18.49
N LEU A 232 -4.10 -11.16 -17.24
CA LEU A 232 -3.05 -12.05 -16.80
C LEU A 232 -3.43 -13.50 -17.15
N TYR A 233 -2.43 -14.29 -17.49
CA TYR A 233 -2.61 -15.71 -17.74
C TYR A 233 -2.47 -16.47 -16.42
N GLU A 234 -2.96 -17.71 -16.38
CA GLU A 234 -2.84 -18.56 -15.19
C GLU A 234 -1.36 -18.84 -14.86
N GLY A 235 -0.54 -19.10 -15.88
CA GLY A 235 0.90 -19.31 -15.72
C GLY A 235 1.72 -18.86 -16.94
N PRO A 236 3.05 -18.73 -16.80
CA PRO A 236 3.92 -18.21 -17.85
C PRO A 236 4.10 -19.19 -19.04
N GLU A 237 3.78 -20.46 -18.87
CA GLU A 237 3.89 -21.48 -19.93
C GLU A 237 2.65 -21.51 -20.86
N GLN A 238 1.60 -20.75 -20.53
CA GLN A 238 0.36 -20.75 -21.30
C GLN A 238 0.46 -19.88 -22.56
N GLY A 239 0.11 -20.43 -23.72
CA GLY A 239 0.16 -19.73 -25.00
C GLY A 239 1.59 -19.37 -25.46
N ARG A 240 1.74 -18.32 -26.26
CA ARG A 240 3.02 -17.85 -26.78
C ARG A 240 3.13 -16.32 -26.68
N ALA A 241 4.27 -15.82 -26.24
CA ALA A 241 4.58 -14.39 -26.24
C ALA A 241 4.79 -13.83 -27.65
N GLY A 242 4.50 -12.54 -27.84
CA GLY A 242 4.59 -11.80 -29.09
C GLY A 242 3.28 -11.11 -29.48
N GLU A 243 3.31 -10.45 -30.64
CA GLU A 243 2.14 -9.80 -31.22
C GLU A 243 1.06 -10.85 -31.58
N ALA A 244 -0.18 -10.59 -31.17
CA ALA A 244 -1.33 -11.47 -31.41
C ALA A 244 -2.54 -10.65 -31.88
N GLY A 245 -2.48 -10.18 -33.12
CA GLY A 245 -3.55 -9.42 -33.75
C GLY A 245 -3.70 -8.02 -33.14
N ALA A 246 -4.66 -7.84 -32.22
CA ALA A 246 -4.97 -6.55 -31.58
C ALA A 246 -4.42 -6.42 -30.15
N VAL A 247 -3.68 -7.43 -29.68
CA VAL A 247 -3.08 -7.49 -28.35
C VAL A 247 -1.62 -7.93 -28.45
N ASP A 248 -0.82 -7.59 -27.45
CA ASP A 248 0.56 -8.04 -27.32
C ASP A 248 0.70 -8.93 -26.09
N VAL A 249 1.23 -10.14 -26.28
CA VAL A 249 1.46 -11.10 -25.20
C VAL A 249 2.89 -10.96 -24.71
N VAL A 250 3.07 -10.62 -23.44
CA VAL A 250 4.38 -10.32 -22.84
C VAL A 250 4.65 -11.20 -21.62
N ASP A 251 5.90 -11.60 -21.47
CA ASP A 251 6.41 -12.25 -20.26
C ASP A 251 6.98 -11.18 -19.33
N VAL A 252 6.49 -11.16 -18.09
CA VAL A 252 6.91 -10.25 -17.05
C VAL A 252 7.78 -11.01 -16.06
N GLY A 253 8.98 -10.49 -15.80
CA GLY A 253 9.91 -11.06 -14.82
C GLY A 253 9.38 -10.98 -13.38
N GLU A 254 10.05 -11.67 -12.48
CA GLU A 254 9.81 -11.49 -11.04
C GLU A 254 10.06 -10.03 -10.65
N GLN A 255 9.18 -9.48 -9.82
CA GLN A 255 9.28 -8.09 -9.39
C GLN A 255 8.71 -7.89 -7.98
N TRP A 256 9.15 -6.83 -7.33
CA TRP A 256 8.55 -6.34 -6.10
C TRP A 256 7.61 -5.19 -6.41
N VAL A 257 6.52 -5.09 -5.67
CA VAL A 257 5.57 -3.99 -5.77
C VAL A 257 5.16 -3.52 -4.39
N VAL A 258 4.99 -2.21 -4.21
CA VAL A 258 4.23 -1.67 -3.08
C VAL A 258 2.79 -1.53 -3.54
N SER A 259 1.87 -2.16 -2.82
CA SER A 259 0.44 -2.21 -3.13
C SER A 259 -0.37 -1.54 -2.03
N MET A 260 -1.39 -0.75 -2.40
CA MET A 260 -2.41 -0.27 -1.49
C MET A 260 -3.77 -0.85 -1.87
N GLY A 261 -4.43 -1.47 -0.90
CA GLY A 261 -5.76 -2.04 -1.07
C GLY A 261 -6.88 -1.02 -0.92
N LEU A 262 -7.86 -1.04 -1.80
CA LEU A 262 -9.04 -0.17 -1.77
C LEU A 262 -10.33 -0.95 -2.01
N ARG A 263 -11.40 -0.44 -1.40
CA ARG A 263 -12.77 -0.94 -1.56
C ARG A 263 -13.65 0.09 -2.26
N GLY A 264 -14.52 -0.36 -3.17
CA GLY A 264 -15.42 0.52 -3.90
C GLY A 264 -15.05 0.69 -5.37
N TYR A 265 -15.57 1.77 -5.95
CA TYR A 265 -15.20 2.17 -7.31
C TYR A 265 -13.83 2.87 -7.31
N ASP A 266 -13.07 2.61 -8.36
CA ASP A 266 -11.73 3.10 -8.67
C ASP A 266 -11.77 4.48 -9.34
N SER A 267 -12.42 5.44 -8.68
CA SER A 267 -12.43 6.82 -9.19
C SER A 267 -11.02 7.41 -9.25
N ARG A 268 -10.83 8.32 -10.20
CA ARG A 268 -9.55 8.99 -10.43
C ARG A 268 -8.97 9.60 -9.16
N GLU A 269 -9.79 10.30 -8.38
CA GLU A 269 -9.36 10.96 -7.14
C GLU A 269 -8.83 9.94 -6.12
N ARG A 270 -9.41 8.74 -6.09
CA ARG A 270 -8.97 7.68 -5.18
C ARG A 270 -7.69 7.02 -5.66
N ILE A 271 -7.54 6.84 -6.96
CA ILE A 271 -6.31 6.33 -7.57
C ILE A 271 -5.16 7.32 -7.31
N ASP A 272 -5.37 8.61 -7.61
CA ASP A 272 -4.37 9.66 -7.41
C ASP A 272 -3.97 9.77 -5.92
N ALA A 273 -4.93 9.72 -4.99
CA ALA A 273 -4.65 9.75 -3.55
C ALA A 273 -3.89 8.52 -3.06
N ALA A 274 -4.25 7.32 -3.52
CA ALA A 274 -3.54 6.10 -3.16
C ALA A 274 -2.12 6.07 -3.74
N HIS A 275 -1.94 6.52 -4.98
CA HIS A 275 -0.62 6.65 -5.58
C HIS A 275 0.29 7.60 -4.79
N ALA A 276 -0.24 8.77 -4.39
CA ALA A 276 0.51 9.69 -3.54
C ALA A 276 0.92 9.05 -2.20
N ALA A 277 0.03 8.29 -1.56
CA ALA A 277 0.34 7.56 -0.33
C ALA A 277 1.40 6.46 -0.53
N LEU A 278 1.43 5.80 -1.70
CA LEU A 278 2.48 4.83 -2.04
C LEU A 278 3.84 5.50 -2.23
N LEU A 279 3.89 6.65 -2.91
CA LEU A 279 5.13 7.40 -3.08
C LEU A 279 5.66 7.91 -1.73
N GLU A 280 4.78 8.40 -0.86
CA GLU A 280 5.16 8.76 0.51
C GLU A 280 5.68 7.53 1.28
N TYR A 281 5.00 6.39 1.18
CA TYR A 281 5.43 5.14 1.80
C TYR A 281 6.84 4.76 1.34
N VAL A 282 7.11 4.79 0.03
CA VAL A 282 8.45 4.49 -0.51
C VAL A 282 9.48 5.51 -0.02
N ALA A 283 9.15 6.80 0.02
CA ALA A 283 10.09 7.84 0.44
C ALA A 283 10.50 7.74 1.92
N VAL A 284 9.58 7.32 2.79
CA VAL A 284 9.87 7.18 4.24
C VAL A 284 10.45 5.82 4.61
N HIS A 285 10.26 4.79 3.77
CA HIS A 285 10.85 3.47 3.97
C HIS A 285 12.16 3.36 3.18
N GLY A 286 13.29 3.53 3.87
CA GLY A 286 14.61 3.33 3.28
C GLY A 286 14.74 1.93 2.65
N GLY A 287 15.48 1.85 1.54
CA GLY A 287 15.71 0.60 0.81
C GLY A 287 14.65 0.27 -0.25
N LEU A 288 13.78 1.21 -0.62
CA LEU A 288 12.82 1.06 -1.70
C LEU A 288 13.02 2.16 -2.77
N GLU A 289 12.99 1.75 -4.03
CA GLU A 289 13.10 2.65 -5.18
C GLU A 289 11.99 2.33 -6.18
N VAL A 290 11.22 3.33 -6.63
CA VAL A 290 10.22 3.12 -7.70
C VAL A 290 10.93 2.91 -9.03
N VAL A 291 10.59 1.83 -9.74
CA VAL A 291 11.28 1.42 -10.97
C VAL A 291 10.35 1.14 -12.15
N GLY A 292 9.05 1.39 -11.98
CA GLY A 292 8.06 1.16 -13.02
C GLY A 292 6.85 2.07 -12.90
N GLU A 293 5.96 1.95 -13.86
CA GLU A 293 4.74 2.73 -13.95
C GLU A 293 3.73 2.32 -12.89
N MET A 294 2.90 3.28 -12.46
CA MET A 294 1.78 3.01 -11.59
C MET A 294 0.76 2.13 -12.32
N ARG A 295 0.15 1.21 -11.59
CA ARG A 295 -0.94 0.38 -12.12
C ARG A 295 -2.06 0.19 -11.12
N THR A 296 -3.24 -0.16 -11.62
CA THR A 296 -4.34 -0.65 -10.80
C THR A 296 -4.62 -2.12 -11.07
N MET A 297 -4.99 -2.85 -10.03
CA MET A 297 -5.41 -4.25 -10.11
C MET A 297 -6.89 -4.36 -9.77
N GLY A 298 -7.73 -4.58 -10.78
CA GLY A 298 -9.18 -4.72 -10.63
C GLY A 298 -9.60 -6.18 -10.51
N TYR A 299 -10.18 -6.57 -9.39
CA TYR A 299 -10.56 -7.97 -9.12
C TYR A 299 -12.00 -8.29 -9.49
N ASN A 300 -12.80 -7.27 -9.81
CA ASN A 300 -14.24 -7.43 -9.96
C ASN A 300 -14.78 -6.86 -11.27
N SER A 301 -15.69 -7.61 -11.88
CA SER A 301 -16.48 -7.21 -13.02
C SER A 301 -17.34 -5.98 -12.69
N PRO A 302 -17.73 -5.15 -13.69
CA PRO A 302 -18.64 -4.01 -13.49
C PRO A 302 -19.98 -4.38 -12.82
N MET A 303 -20.38 -5.66 -12.85
CA MET A 303 -21.62 -6.15 -12.25
C MET A 303 -21.56 -6.28 -10.72
N VAL A 304 -20.36 -6.35 -10.14
CA VAL A 304 -20.21 -6.35 -8.67
C VAL A 304 -20.44 -4.96 -8.12
N MET A 305 -21.41 -4.85 -7.22
CA MET A 305 -21.77 -3.61 -6.53
C MET A 305 -20.60 -3.04 -5.72
N GLY A 306 -20.45 -1.72 -5.73
CA GLY A 306 -19.35 -0.98 -5.08
C GLY A 306 -18.94 -1.48 -3.69
N ALA A 307 -19.88 -1.76 -2.80
CA ALA A 307 -19.56 -2.23 -1.44
C ALA A 307 -18.85 -3.60 -1.37
N ARG A 308 -18.82 -4.38 -2.47
CA ARG A 308 -18.10 -5.65 -2.56
C ARG A 308 -16.90 -5.61 -3.51
N ARG A 309 -16.72 -4.50 -4.22
CA ARG A 309 -15.58 -4.33 -5.14
C ARG A 309 -14.30 -4.12 -4.36
N THR A 310 -13.24 -4.78 -4.81
CA THR A 310 -11.87 -4.48 -4.40
C THR A 310 -11.01 -4.17 -5.61
N PHE A 311 -10.12 -3.22 -5.43
CA PHE A 311 -9.04 -2.95 -6.36
C PHE A 311 -7.79 -2.55 -5.58
N GLU A 312 -6.65 -2.59 -6.24
CA GLU A 312 -5.41 -2.08 -5.69
C GLU A 312 -4.86 -0.97 -6.58
N VAL A 313 -4.07 -0.09 -5.97
CA VAL A 313 -3.09 0.74 -6.68
C VAL A 313 -1.72 0.19 -6.33
N GLN A 314 -0.83 0.08 -7.31
CA GLN A 314 0.51 -0.47 -7.12
C GLN A 314 1.57 0.38 -7.82
N VAL A 315 2.77 0.37 -7.25
CA VAL A 315 4.00 0.84 -7.90
C VAL A 315 5.06 -0.26 -7.86
N PRO A 316 5.64 -0.64 -9.00
CA PRO A 316 6.81 -1.52 -9.03
C PRO A 316 8.01 -0.87 -8.34
N VAL A 317 8.68 -1.64 -7.49
CA VAL A 317 9.84 -1.17 -6.74
C VAL A 317 11.02 -2.14 -6.84
N ARG A 318 12.22 -1.59 -6.69
CA ARG A 318 13.42 -2.34 -6.36
C ARG A 318 13.60 -2.27 -4.85
N VAL A 319 13.80 -3.43 -4.23
CA VAL A 319 14.21 -3.53 -2.83
C VAL A 319 15.74 -3.50 -2.82
N GLN A 320 16.30 -2.42 -2.31
CA GLN A 320 17.73 -2.31 -2.02
C GLN A 320 17.93 -2.90 -0.62
N LEU A 321 18.45 -4.13 -0.56
CA LEU A 321 18.88 -4.69 0.71
C LEU A 321 20.21 -4.01 1.09
N LEU A 322 20.52 -3.94 2.39
CA LEU A 322 21.78 -3.34 2.85
C LEU A 322 22.96 -3.95 2.06
N GLY A 323 23.74 -3.10 1.38
CA GLY A 323 24.94 -3.48 0.61
C GLY A 323 24.84 -3.40 -0.92
N ASP A 324 23.75 -2.89 -1.50
CA ASP A 324 23.60 -2.71 -2.96
C ASP A 324 24.11 -1.34 -3.49
N ALA A 325 24.91 -0.60 -2.70
CA ALA A 325 25.51 0.69 -3.07
C ALA A 325 27.03 0.59 -3.23
#